data_AF-A0A846PFA3-F1
#
_entry.id   AF-A0A846PFA3-F1
#
_cell.length_a   1.000
_cell.length_b   1.000
_cell.length_c   1.000
_cell.angle_alpha   90.00
_cell.angle_beta   90.00
_cell.angle_gamma   90.00
#
_symmetry.space_group_name_H-M   'P 1'
#
loop_
_entity.id
_entity.type
_entity.pdbx_description
1 polymer ?
#
loop_
_entity_poly.entity_id
_entity_poly.type
_entity_poly.pdbx_seq_one_letter_code
_entity_poly.pdbx_strand_id
1 'polypeptide(L)'
;MACASGGAAFRNAFFAIASGQADSALVSGVEKMCNVPSPEAMRNLCLVEDLTWESFHGMVPPSGFALIASRYMHEYGVTQEQLAKIAVKNHKNGSQNP
;
A
#
# COMPACT_ATOMS: atom_id res chain seq x y z
N MET A 1 -2.93 -10.98 4.00
CA MET A 1 -2.95 -9.57 4.47
C MET A 1 -1.71 -8.90 3.92
N ALA A 2 -1.86 -7.80 3.16
CA ALA A 2 -0.76 -7.05 2.53
C ALA A 2 -0.57 -5.70 3.25
N CYS A 3 -0.48 -4.58 2.53
CA CYS A 3 -0.35 -3.22 3.10
C CYS A 3 -1.48 -2.82 4.08
N ALA A 4 -2.60 -3.55 4.08
CA ALA A 4 -3.70 -3.36 5.03
C ALA A 4 -3.48 -4.03 6.40
N SER A 5 -2.36 -4.72 6.62
CA SER A 5 -2.07 -5.51 7.83
C SER A 5 -2.19 -4.69 9.12
N GLY A 6 -1.66 -3.47 9.17
CA GLY A 6 -1.75 -2.59 10.35
C GLY A 6 -3.20 -2.21 10.68
N GLY A 7 -4.00 -1.85 9.67
CA GLY A 7 -5.43 -1.56 9.84
C GLY A 7 -6.24 -2.79 10.25
N ALA A 8 -5.92 -3.97 9.70
CA ALA A 8 -6.54 -5.23 10.09
C ALA A 8 -6.19 -5.62 11.54
N ALA A 9 -4.94 -5.42 11.97
CA ALA A 9 -4.52 -5.63 13.36
C ALA A 9 -5.29 -4.72 14.32
N PHE A 10 -5.44 -3.45 13.97
CA PHE A 10 -6.26 -2.51 14.75
C PHE A 10 -7.72 -2.95 14.83
N ARG A 11 -8.33 -3.32 13.69
CA ARG A 11 -9.71 -3.82 13.63
C ARG A 11 -9.91 -5.05 14.51
N ASN A 12 -8.95 -5.97 14.54
CA ASN A 12 -9.02 -7.16 15.39
C ASN A 12 -8.93 -6.81 16.88
N ALA A 13 -8.01 -5.91 17.26
CA ALA A 13 -7.91 -5.42 18.63
C ALA A 13 -9.20 -4.73 19.09
N PHE A 14 -9.82 -3.92 18.22
CA PHE A 14 -11.12 -3.32 18.48
C PHE A 14 -12.18 -4.38 18.79
N PHE A 15 -12.30 -5.43 17.98
CA PHE A 15 -13.29 -6.48 18.25
C PHE A 15 -13.01 -7.28 19.51
N ALA A 16 -11.74 -7.54 19.84
CA ALA A 16 -11.38 -8.21 21.09
C ALA A 16 -11.86 -7.40 22.30
N ILE A 17 -11.69 -6.08 22.27
CA ILE A 17 -12.17 -5.19 23.34
C ILE A 17 -13.70 -5.10 23.35
N ALA A 18 -14.31 -4.81 22.20
CA ALA A 18 -15.75 -4.61 22.10
C ALA A 18 -16.58 -5.86 22.46
N SER A 19 -16.01 -7.06 22.24
CA SER A 19 -16.65 -8.33 22.60
C SER A 19 -16.46 -8.73 24.06
N GLY A 20 -15.69 -7.96 24.84
CA GLY A 20 -15.32 -8.33 26.21
C GLY A 20 -14.31 -9.47 26.31
N GLN A 21 -13.67 -9.87 25.18
CA GLN A 21 -12.61 -10.87 25.19
C GLN A 21 -11.27 -10.33 25.71
N ALA A 22 -11.09 -9.02 25.69
CA ALA A 22 -9.93 -8.33 26.26
C ALA A 22 -10.36 -6.98 26.85
N ASP A 23 -9.74 -6.55 27.96
CA ASP A 23 -9.96 -5.22 28.52
C ASP A 23 -9.06 -4.15 27.88
N SER A 24 -7.92 -4.59 27.31
CA SER A 24 -6.93 -3.73 26.67
C SER A 24 -6.16 -4.51 25.60
N ALA A 25 -5.61 -3.80 24.62
CA ALA A 25 -4.80 -4.39 23.56
C ALA A 25 -3.74 -3.42 23.05
N LEU A 26 -2.56 -3.95 22.68
CA LEU A 26 -1.50 -3.21 22.02
C LEU A 26 -1.43 -3.62 20.55
N VAL A 27 -1.41 -2.64 19.65
CA VAL A 27 -1.27 -2.86 18.21
C VAL A 27 0.02 -2.20 17.73
N SER A 28 0.86 -2.97 17.04
CA SER A 28 2.10 -2.48 16.43
C SER A 28 2.24 -3.08 15.02
N GLY A 29 2.64 -2.24 14.07
CA GLY A 29 2.96 -2.64 12.71
C GLY A 29 4.41 -2.27 12.39
N VAL A 30 5.14 -3.19 11.77
CA VAL A 30 6.56 -3.02 11.44
C VAL A 30 6.80 -3.47 10.01
N GLU A 31 7.66 -2.75 9.30
CA GLU A 31 8.09 -3.06 7.94
C GLU A 31 9.61 -2.87 7.85
N LYS A 32 10.32 -3.81 7.20
CA LYS A 32 11.79 -3.75 7.07
C LYS A 32 12.24 -4.15 5.68
N MET A 33 11.99 -3.27 4.72
CA MET A 33 12.37 -3.49 3.32
C MET A 33 13.86 -3.21 3.02
N CYS A 34 14.56 -2.45 3.87
CA CYS A 34 15.94 -2.01 3.59
C CYS A 34 17.03 -3.05 3.90
N ASN A 35 16.67 -4.27 4.30
CA ASN A 35 17.64 -5.33 4.59
C ASN A 35 18.01 -6.17 3.35
N VAL A 36 17.38 -5.91 2.20
CA VAL A 36 17.61 -6.63 0.95
C VAL A 36 17.81 -5.64 -0.21
N PRO A 37 18.49 -6.04 -1.30
CA PRO A 37 18.61 -5.20 -2.50
C PRO A 37 17.25 -4.88 -3.13
N SER A 38 17.14 -3.74 -3.81
CA SER A 38 15.88 -3.28 -4.42
C SER A 38 15.19 -4.31 -5.34
N PRO A 39 15.89 -5.10 -6.18
CA PRO A 39 15.23 -6.14 -6.98
C PRO A 39 14.56 -7.23 -6.13
N GLU A 40 15.18 -7.60 -5.00
CA GLU A 40 14.61 -8.57 -4.07
C GLU A 40 13.44 -7.99 -3.30
N ALA A 41 13.55 -6.74 -2.82
CA ALA A 41 12.44 -6.03 -2.20
C ALA A 41 11.22 -5.95 -3.14
N MET A 42 11.46 -5.67 -4.43
CA MET A 42 10.39 -5.63 -5.44
C MET A 42 9.74 -7.00 -5.64
N ARG A 43 10.54 -8.08 -5.72
CA ARG A 43 9.99 -9.45 -5.80
C ARG A 43 9.12 -9.79 -4.60
N ASN A 44 9.54 -9.40 -3.39
CA ASN A 44 8.74 -9.60 -2.18
C ASN A 44 7.42 -8.82 -2.22
N LEU A 45 7.43 -7.60 -2.77
CA LEU A 45 6.21 -6.81 -2.97
C LEU A 45 5.23 -7.46 -3.96
N CYS A 46 5.72 -8.22 -4.95
CA CYS A 46 4.85 -8.93 -5.91
C CYS A 46 4.03 -10.06 -5.24
N LEU A 47 4.38 -10.50 -4.04
CA LEU A 47 3.61 -11.53 -3.30
C LEU A 47 2.21 -11.07 -2.90
N VAL A 48 1.88 -9.79 -3.08
CA VAL A 48 0.54 -9.24 -2.84
C VAL A 48 -0.39 -9.36 -4.05
N GLU A 49 0.17 -9.63 -5.23
CA GLU A 49 -0.54 -9.78 -6.50
C GLU A 49 -0.90 -11.25 -6.76
N ASP A 50 -1.66 -11.51 -7.83
CA ASP A 50 -1.85 -12.87 -8.31
C ASP A 50 -0.55 -13.39 -8.94
N LEU A 51 0.10 -14.34 -8.25
CA LEU A 51 1.37 -14.90 -8.70
C LEU A 51 1.29 -15.63 -10.04
N THR A 52 0.12 -16.17 -10.40
CA THR A 52 -0.07 -16.99 -11.61
C THR A 52 -0.46 -16.16 -12.82
N TRP A 53 -1.26 -15.12 -12.63
CA TRP A 53 -1.82 -14.33 -13.73
C TRP A 53 -1.16 -12.96 -13.88
N GLU A 54 -0.61 -12.39 -12.82
CA GLU A 54 -0.01 -11.05 -12.84
C GLU A 54 1.51 -11.15 -12.75
N SER A 55 2.05 -11.57 -11.60
CA SER A 55 3.49 -11.50 -11.35
C SER A 55 4.30 -12.45 -12.23
N PHE A 56 3.78 -13.63 -12.58
CA PHE A 56 4.45 -14.54 -13.52
C PHE A 56 4.66 -13.90 -14.90
N HIS A 57 3.74 -13.02 -15.32
CA HIS A 57 3.82 -12.30 -16.60
C HIS A 57 4.61 -10.99 -16.49
N GLY A 58 5.29 -10.76 -15.36
CA GLY A 58 6.13 -9.58 -15.16
C GLY A 58 5.38 -8.33 -14.69
N MET A 59 4.11 -8.46 -14.29
CA MET A 59 3.43 -7.39 -13.56
C MET A 59 4.13 -7.18 -12.22
N VAL A 60 4.34 -5.91 -11.88
CA VAL A 60 4.79 -5.47 -10.56
C VAL A 60 3.85 -4.38 -10.03
N PRO A 61 3.74 -4.15 -8.71
CA PRO A 61 2.70 -3.26 -8.17
C PRO A 61 2.68 -1.85 -8.79
N PRO A 62 3.84 -1.18 -9.01
CA PRO A 62 3.85 0.12 -9.70
C PRO A 62 3.24 0.09 -11.11
N SER A 63 3.45 -0.99 -11.87
CA SER A 63 2.90 -1.15 -13.22
C SER A 63 1.38 -1.38 -13.18
N GLY A 64 0.88 -2.16 -12.22
CA GLY A 64 -0.56 -2.32 -11.99
C GLY A 64 -1.23 -0.98 -11.67
N PHE A 65 -0.65 -0.18 -10.78
CA PHE A 65 -1.16 1.16 -10.49
C PHE A 65 -1.10 2.11 -11.70
N ALA A 66 -0.08 2.00 -12.56
CA ALA A 66 0.02 2.79 -13.78
C ALA A 66 -1.09 2.45 -14.79
N LEU A 67 -1.46 1.18 -14.92
CA LEU A 67 -2.60 0.74 -15.75
C LEU A 67 -3.92 1.29 -15.21
N ILE A 68 -4.12 1.22 -13.88
CA ILE A 68 -5.30 1.79 -13.21
C ILE A 68 -5.37 3.29 -13.44
N ALA A 69 -4.26 4.02 -13.26
CA ALA A 69 -4.20 5.46 -13.49
C ALA A 69 -4.51 5.82 -14.95
N SER A 70 -3.95 5.09 -15.91
CA SER A 70 -4.20 5.28 -17.34
C SER A 70 -5.68 5.10 -17.67
N ARG A 71 -6.31 4.05 -17.13
CA ARG A 71 -7.75 3.82 -17.30
C ARG A 71 -8.58 4.92 -16.65
N TYR A 72 -8.22 5.36 -15.45
CA TYR A 72 -8.90 6.42 -14.73
C TYR A 72 -8.84 7.76 -15.49
N MET A 73 -7.68 8.11 -16.05
CA MET A 73 -7.54 9.30 -16.90
C MET A 73 -8.41 9.21 -18.15
N HIS A 74 -8.46 8.06 -18.81
CA HIS A 74 -9.31 7.82 -19.98
C HIS A 74 -10.81 7.97 -19.66
N GLU A 75 -11.25 7.45 -18.51
CA GLU A 75 -12.67 7.41 -18.15
C GLU A 75 -13.20 8.74 -17.58
N TYR A 76 -12.37 9.45 -16.81
CA TYR A 76 -12.79 10.65 -16.09
C TYR A 76 -12.16 11.94 -16.60
N GLY A 77 -11.36 11.88 -17.68
CA GLY A 77 -10.70 13.05 -18.27
C GLY A 77 -9.66 13.71 -17.35
N VAL A 78 -9.19 13.00 -16.33
CA VAL A 78 -8.17 13.52 -15.42
C VAL A 78 -6.85 13.62 -16.17
N THR A 79 -6.18 14.75 -16.01
CA THR A 79 -4.90 15.04 -16.65
C THR A 79 -3.74 14.50 -15.81
N GLN A 80 -2.62 14.21 -16.46
CA GLN A 80 -1.38 13.84 -15.77
C GLN A 80 -0.91 14.93 -14.80
N GLU A 81 -1.14 16.21 -15.13
CA GLU A 81 -0.81 17.34 -14.26
C GLU A 81 -1.61 17.30 -12.94
N GLN A 82 -2.89 16.94 -12.99
CA GLN A 82 -3.72 16.78 -11.80
C GLN A 82 -3.22 15.64 -10.90
N LEU A 83 -2.79 14.52 -11.48
CA LEU A 83 -2.17 13.43 -10.71
C LEU A 83 -0.82 13.88 -10.11
N ALA A 84 -0.01 14.61 -10.87
CA ALA A 84 1.28 15.12 -10.39
C ALA A 84 1.14 16.08 -9.19
N LYS A 85 0.06 16.87 -9.13
CA LYS A 85 -0.25 17.74 -7.98
C LYS A 85 -0.40 16.97 -6.66
N ILE A 86 -0.78 15.69 -6.69
CA ILE A 86 -0.84 14.83 -5.50
C ILE A 86 0.57 14.64 -4.92
N ALA A 87 1.56 14.35 -5.76
CA ALA A 87 2.95 14.18 -5.33
C ALA A 87 3.51 15.49 -4.74
N VAL A 88 3.28 16.62 -5.41
CA VAL A 88 3.71 17.95 -4.92
C VAL A 88 3.14 18.22 -3.52
N LYS A 89 1.83 18.01 -3.34
CA LYS A 89 1.17 18.16 -2.03
C LYS A 89 1.76 17.21 -0.98
N ASN A 90 1.95 15.94 -1.32
CA ASN A 90 2.46 14.93 -0.40
C ASN A 90 3.91 15.22 0.04
N HIS A 91 4.79 15.60 -0.89
CA HIS A 91 6.17 15.98 -0.55
C HIS A 91 6.21 17.24 0.33
N LYS A 92 5.39 18.26 0.04
CA LYS A 92 5.29 19.47 0.88
C LYS A 92 4.81 19.17 2.29
N ASN A 93 3.85 18.26 2.45
CA ASN A 93 3.37 17.85 3.77
C ASN A 93 4.43 17.00 4.49
N GLY A 94 5.09 16.10 3.76
CA GLY A 94 6.16 15.26 4.30
C GLY A 94 7.36 16.07 4.81
N SER A 95 7.74 17.16 4.12
CA SER A 95 8.83 18.02 4.58
C SER A 95 8.53 18.80 5.87
N GLN A 96 7.29 18.80 6.34
CA GLN A 96 6.86 19.46 7.59
C GLN A 96 6.61 18.45 8.72
N ASN A 97 6.82 17.16 8.47
CA ASN A 97 6.59 16.08 9.43
C ASN A 97 7.93 15.37 9.74
N PRO A 98 8.59 15.70 10.86
CA PRO A 98 9.90 15.15 11.23
C PRO A 98 9.84 13.65 11.55
#